data_AF-A0A819Z1J1-F1
#
_entry.id   AF-A0A819Z1J1-F1
#
_cell.length_a   1.000
_cell.length_b   1.000
_cell.length_c   1.000
_cell.angle_alpha   90.00
_cell.angle_beta   90.00
_cell.angle_gamma   90.00
#
_symmetry.space_group_name_H-M   'P 1'
#
loop_
_entity.id
_entity.type
_entity.pdbx_description
1 polymer ?
#
loop_
_entity_poly.entity_id
_entity_poly.type
_entity_poly.pdbx_seq_one_letter_code
_entity_poly.pdbx_strand_id
1 'polypeptide(L)'
;GIDKDSNLFNIWKERLNELIPLDAYWIKHQNRDEYWRHGSICEDYSKILCPVLLIGGFADLYNSSIFRLMNQLKYEKRAILGPWGHQWPDDAYPGPQIGFLQEVIQWLDYHIKHIDNGYEKKEFLSIFKLNPNIHELHSFVKQRKGQWIHLNSLPSYPNEHFQRNHLSINQYQQINEKQIIYYLSFGSLTIESVSKDQIPDKISFLSPLETGLSSGNLLGWGGVENIDNSIDQREDDGRSLCFDSLPLNHNYELFGFPSVKLNLSSNTNYGLICVRLCMIDEKSSSSILISRGILNLTHHKSHEHPEQLNIDEIYNVEITLAGVCVCLPAGCRLHLALSTSYWPIVWPSPQLSTLTIHFNHLSPCILILPCLNDKYLTRDDFAFPEISQGIPIKYLRDSSVTRFRILDELNEIITLKIYTDDGSIEYPDGLIWDETSESIYKIKKNDPQSARIEIKRYLKYYFQDQSLIKVDIETKSIMFSQESPSTFNIIHQLNINNKDQLVFEKNWNLTFPRSYI
;
A
#
# COMPACT_ATOMS: atom_id res chain seq x y z
N GLY A 1 32.49 -7.84 27.59
CA GLY A 1 31.78 -6.58 27.83
C GLY A 1 32.27 -5.57 26.84
N ILE A 2 31.41 -4.77 26.22
CA ILE A 2 31.86 -3.56 25.52
C ILE A 2 32.40 -2.63 26.60
N ASP A 3 33.70 -2.33 26.54
CA ASP A 3 34.34 -1.42 27.47
C ASP A 3 33.73 -0.01 27.33
N LYS A 4 33.38 0.63 28.44
CA LYS A 4 32.81 1.99 28.43
C LYS A 4 33.82 3.01 27.91
N ASP A 5 35.11 2.71 28.04
CA ASP A 5 36.20 3.51 27.51
C ASP A 5 36.61 3.10 26.08
N SER A 6 35.94 2.10 25.49
CA SER A 6 36.13 1.79 24.06
C SER A 6 35.52 2.88 23.18
N ASN A 7 36.26 3.24 22.14
CA ASN A 7 35.82 4.18 21.10
C ASN A 7 34.44 3.79 20.51
N LEU A 8 34.16 2.48 20.39
CA LEU A 8 32.90 1.96 19.85
C LEU A 8 31.67 2.28 20.72
N PHE A 9 31.77 2.17 22.05
CA PHE A 9 30.63 2.50 22.92
C PHE A 9 30.31 3.99 22.86
N ASN A 10 31.33 4.84 22.84
CA ASN A 10 31.16 6.29 22.75
C ASN A 10 30.59 6.71 21.39
N ILE A 11 31.12 6.19 20.27
CA ILE A 11 30.55 6.41 18.92
C ILE A 11 29.09 5.94 18.84
N TRP A 12 28.74 4.79 19.45
CA TRP A 12 27.36 4.31 19.47
C TRP A 12 26.45 5.23 20.29
N LYS A 13 26.91 5.66 21.48
CA LYS A 13 26.18 6.60 22.33
C LYS A 13 25.99 7.97 21.68
N GLU A 14 26.99 8.46 20.94
CA GLU A 14 26.87 9.68 20.11
C GLU A 14 25.77 9.51 19.05
N ARG A 15 25.75 8.40 18.31
CA ARG A 15 24.67 8.12 17.33
C ARG A 15 23.28 8.03 17.98
N LEU A 16 23.18 7.50 19.21
CA LEU A 16 21.93 7.47 19.96
C LEU A 16 21.51 8.86 20.47
N ASN A 17 22.46 9.71 20.86
CA ASN A 17 22.23 11.12 21.20
C ASN A 17 21.72 11.92 19.98
N GLU A 18 22.21 11.64 18.78
CA GLU A 18 21.76 12.27 17.53
C GLU A 18 20.51 11.61 16.90
N LEU A 19 19.98 10.52 17.48
CA LEU A 19 18.81 9.83 16.94
C LEU A 19 17.57 10.74 16.90
N ILE A 20 16.94 10.84 15.72
CA ILE A 20 15.68 11.56 15.47
C ILE A 20 14.60 10.54 15.08
N PRO A 21 13.40 10.56 15.69
CA PRO A 21 12.29 9.73 15.25
C PRO A 21 11.81 10.18 13.86
N LEU A 22 11.88 9.27 12.87
CA LEU A 22 11.62 9.58 11.46
C LEU A 22 10.14 9.88 11.20
N ASP A 23 9.23 9.21 11.89
CA ASP A 23 7.78 9.49 11.86
C ASP A 23 7.45 10.89 12.40
N ALA A 24 8.10 11.30 13.49
CA ALA A 24 7.99 12.68 14.00
C ALA A 24 8.64 13.73 13.09
N TYR A 25 9.56 13.32 12.22
CA TYR A 25 10.06 14.17 11.14
C TYR A 25 9.02 14.25 10.01
N TRP A 26 8.49 13.11 9.54
CA TRP A 26 7.51 13.04 8.46
C TRP A 26 6.19 13.76 8.76
N ILE A 27 5.70 13.72 10.02
CA ILE A 27 4.45 14.42 10.40
C ILE A 27 4.56 15.95 10.34
N LYS A 28 5.77 16.53 10.30
CA LYS A 28 5.93 17.96 10.00
C LYS A 28 5.59 18.28 8.55
N HIS A 29 5.76 17.31 7.66
CA HIS A 29 5.60 17.42 6.21
C HIS A 29 4.27 16.79 5.75
N GLN A 30 3.14 17.26 6.31
CA GLN A 30 1.79 16.78 5.95
C GLN A 30 1.40 17.09 4.48
N ASN A 31 2.05 18.07 3.86
CA ASN A 31 1.86 18.46 2.46
C ASN A 31 3.07 18.04 1.62
N ARG A 32 2.92 17.97 0.29
CA ARG A 32 4.03 17.67 -0.64
C ARG A 32 4.93 18.89 -0.87
N ASP A 33 5.64 19.29 0.18
CA ASP A 33 6.60 20.39 0.23
C ASP A 33 8.01 20.02 -0.27
N GLU A 34 8.99 20.90 -0.03
CA GLU A 34 10.39 20.72 -0.44
C GLU A 34 11.03 19.41 0.04
N TYR A 35 10.64 18.88 1.20
CA TYR A 35 11.21 17.64 1.74
C TYR A 35 10.85 16.45 0.85
N TRP A 36 9.57 16.29 0.52
CA TRP A 36 9.13 15.20 -0.36
C TRP A 36 9.60 15.40 -1.81
N ARG A 37 9.70 16.66 -2.26
CA ARG A 37 10.21 16.99 -3.60
C ARG A 37 11.67 16.60 -3.76
N HIS A 38 12.52 16.83 -2.75
CA HIS A 38 13.93 16.47 -2.79
C HIS A 38 14.16 14.98 -3.06
N GLY A 39 13.39 14.09 -2.42
CA GLY A 39 13.48 12.64 -2.61
C GLY A 39 12.71 12.09 -3.83
N SER A 40 11.99 12.93 -4.58
CA SER A 40 11.07 12.49 -5.63
C SER A 40 11.73 12.47 -7.01
N ILE A 41 11.92 11.28 -7.59
CA ILE A 41 12.41 11.12 -8.97
C ILE A 41 11.46 11.69 -10.04
N CYS A 42 10.19 11.97 -9.68
CA CYS A 42 9.20 12.53 -10.60
C CYS A 42 9.38 14.03 -10.90
N GLU A 43 10.26 14.75 -10.18
CA GLU A 43 10.50 16.16 -10.49
C GLU A 43 11.17 16.34 -11.87
N ASP A 44 12.04 15.40 -12.28
CA ASP A 44 12.71 15.44 -13.58
C ASP A 44 13.30 14.07 -13.97
N TYR A 45 12.50 13.24 -14.64
CA TYR A 45 12.94 11.94 -15.19
C TYR A 45 14.05 12.07 -16.26
N SER A 46 14.28 13.25 -16.84
CA SER A 46 15.28 13.43 -17.89
C SER A 46 16.72 13.44 -17.37
N LYS A 47 16.91 13.59 -16.05
CA LYS A 47 18.21 13.45 -15.36
C LYS A 47 18.70 12.01 -15.24
N ILE A 48 17.86 11.02 -15.53
CA ILE A 48 18.24 9.61 -15.51
C ILE A 48 18.82 9.25 -16.89
N LEU A 49 20.16 9.26 -16.96
CA LEU A 49 20.94 9.16 -18.21
C LEU A 49 21.59 7.79 -18.44
N CYS A 50 21.07 6.75 -17.79
CA CYS A 50 21.59 5.38 -17.85
C CYS A 50 20.47 4.36 -18.11
N PRO A 51 20.81 3.15 -18.58
CA PRO A 51 19.87 2.04 -18.61
C PRO A 51 19.30 1.75 -17.21
N VAL A 52 18.02 1.40 -17.11
CA VAL A 52 17.36 1.06 -15.82
C VAL A 52 16.60 -0.28 -15.89
N LEU A 53 16.95 -1.20 -15.00
CA LEU A 53 16.15 -2.40 -14.71
C LEU A 53 15.33 -2.15 -13.44
N LEU A 54 14.01 -2.23 -13.56
CA LEU A 54 13.06 -2.01 -12.48
C LEU A 54 12.49 -3.35 -12.00
N ILE A 55 12.55 -3.62 -10.70
CA ILE A 55 12.05 -4.88 -10.13
C ILE A 55 11.20 -4.55 -8.90
N GLY A 56 10.05 -5.20 -8.76
CA GLY A 56 9.15 -5.04 -7.61
C GLY A 56 7.97 -6.01 -7.65
N GLY A 57 7.02 -5.87 -6.73
CA GLY A 57 5.86 -6.76 -6.62
C GLY A 57 4.53 -6.06 -6.44
N PHE A 58 3.42 -6.75 -6.72
CA PHE A 58 2.06 -6.20 -6.59
C PHE A 58 1.58 -6.06 -5.15
N ALA A 59 2.04 -6.90 -4.21
CA ALA A 59 1.70 -6.79 -2.79
C ALA A 59 2.58 -5.77 -2.04
N ASP A 60 3.59 -5.21 -2.72
CA ASP A 60 4.40 -4.09 -2.26
C ASP A 60 3.72 -2.72 -2.49
N LEU A 61 4.02 -1.75 -1.63
CA LEU A 61 3.43 -0.40 -1.65
C LEU A 61 3.90 0.44 -2.85
N TYR A 62 5.09 0.16 -3.39
CA TYR A 62 5.74 0.96 -4.43
C TYR A 62 5.42 0.49 -5.85
N ASN A 63 4.57 -0.54 -6.04
CA ASN A 63 4.20 -1.13 -7.34
C ASN A 63 3.93 -0.10 -8.45
N SER A 64 3.24 0.98 -8.09
CA SER A 64 2.78 2.03 -8.99
C SER A 64 3.90 2.94 -9.50
N SER A 65 5.08 2.93 -8.85
CA SER A 65 6.26 3.66 -9.31
C SER A 65 6.88 3.05 -10.56
N ILE A 66 6.85 1.71 -10.70
CA ILE A 66 7.43 0.99 -11.83
C ILE A 66 6.69 1.33 -13.12
N PHE A 67 5.36 1.33 -13.11
CA PHE A 67 4.57 1.77 -14.27
C PHE A 67 4.88 3.22 -14.66
N ARG A 68 5.00 4.15 -13.68
CA ARG A 68 5.35 5.56 -13.95
C ARG A 68 6.72 5.69 -14.60
N LEU A 69 7.73 4.99 -14.08
CA LEU A 69 9.10 5.00 -14.61
C LEU A 69 9.18 4.37 -16.00
N MET A 70 8.54 3.21 -16.20
CA MET A 70 8.46 2.57 -17.51
C MET A 70 7.82 3.48 -18.57
N ASN A 71 6.92 4.38 -18.18
CA ASN A 71 6.38 5.39 -19.09
C ASN A 71 7.39 6.52 -19.34
N GLN A 72 7.88 7.16 -18.27
CA GLN A 72 8.57 8.46 -18.35
C GLN A 72 10.09 8.41 -18.65
N LEU A 73 10.77 7.30 -18.35
CA LEU A 73 12.22 7.17 -18.62
C LEU A 73 12.51 7.18 -20.13
N LYS A 74 13.61 7.85 -20.55
CA LYS A 74 13.99 7.98 -21.97
C LYS A 74 15.05 6.99 -22.43
N TYR A 75 15.93 6.55 -21.52
CA TYR A 75 16.99 5.58 -21.79
C TYR A 75 16.42 4.16 -21.82
N GLU A 76 17.27 3.18 -22.20
CA GLU A 76 16.88 1.77 -22.18
C GLU A 76 16.33 1.39 -20.80
N LYS A 77 15.15 0.78 -20.79
CA LYS A 77 14.39 0.50 -19.56
C LYS A 77 13.68 -0.83 -19.71
N ARG A 78 13.73 -1.64 -18.66
CA ARG A 78 13.01 -2.91 -18.58
C ARG A 78 12.44 -3.07 -17.18
N ALA A 79 11.38 -3.86 -17.06
CA ALA A 79 10.78 -4.13 -15.75
C ALA A 79 10.36 -5.59 -15.57
N ILE A 80 10.48 -6.05 -14.32
CA ILE A 80 9.96 -7.32 -13.83
C ILE A 80 9.04 -7.00 -12.65
N LEU A 81 7.75 -7.31 -12.75
CA LEU A 81 6.77 -7.04 -11.69
C LEU A 81 6.01 -8.32 -11.32
N GLY A 82 6.38 -8.91 -10.18
CA GLY A 82 5.81 -10.16 -9.67
C GLY A 82 4.66 -9.97 -8.67
N PRO A 83 4.17 -11.07 -8.05
CA PRO A 83 3.11 -11.00 -7.03
C PRO A 83 3.60 -10.59 -5.62
N TRP A 84 4.91 -10.35 -5.46
CA TRP A 84 5.63 -10.22 -4.19
C TRP A 84 5.24 -9.03 -3.31
N GLY A 85 5.52 -9.15 -2.01
CA GLY A 85 5.62 -8.03 -1.05
C GLY A 85 7.00 -7.36 -1.05
N HIS A 86 7.31 -6.65 0.03
CA HIS A 86 8.50 -5.82 0.23
C HIS A 86 9.76 -6.64 0.62
N GLN A 87 10.09 -7.63 -0.21
CA GLN A 87 11.23 -8.54 -0.04
C GLN A 87 11.84 -8.88 -1.40
N TRP A 88 13.06 -9.42 -1.43
CA TRP A 88 13.73 -9.82 -2.67
C TRP A 88 12.96 -10.94 -3.42
N PRO A 89 12.82 -10.87 -4.77
CA PRO A 89 11.98 -11.81 -5.53
C PRO A 89 12.36 -13.29 -5.48
N ASP A 90 13.56 -13.62 -5.01
CA ASP A 90 14.05 -14.98 -4.77
C ASP A 90 13.49 -15.62 -3.48
N ASP A 91 13.02 -14.82 -2.52
CA ASP A 91 12.50 -15.25 -1.21
C ASP A 91 11.07 -14.73 -0.92
N ALA A 92 10.65 -13.65 -1.58
CA ALA A 92 9.42 -12.94 -1.26
C ALA A 92 8.13 -13.73 -1.50
N TYR A 93 7.20 -13.55 -0.57
CA TYR A 93 5.82 -14.02 -0.63
C TYR A 93 4.86 -12.87 -0.95
N PRO A 94 3.70 -13.15 -1.58
CA PRO A 94 3.35 -14.40 -2.25
C PRO A 94 4.26 -14.72 -3.45
N GLY A 95 4.53 -16.00 -3.69
CA GLY A 95 5.24 -16.46 -4.89
C GLY A 95 4.35 -16.49 -6.16
N PRO A 96 4.89 -16.94 -7.32
CA PRO A 96 6.19 -17.61 -7.47
C PRO A 96 7.41 -16.69 -7.32
N GLN A 97 8.45 -17.21 -6.68
CA GLN A 97 9.79 -16.63 -6.64
C GLN A 97 10.52 -16.86 -7.97
N ILE A 98 11.52 -16.02 -8.28
CA ILE A 98 12.32 -16.11 -9.51
C ILE A 98 13.83 -16.03 -9.21
N GLY A 99 14.65 -16.40 -10.20
CA GLY A 99 16.09 -16.17 -10.23
C GLY A 99 16.50 -14.69 -10.30
N PHE A 100 16.18 -13.93 -9.25
CA PHE A 100 16.44 -12.49 -9.14
C PHE A 100 17.91 -12.14 -9.39
N LEU A 101 18.82 -12.84 -8.73
CA LEU A 101 20.25 -12.61 -8.89
C LEU A 101 20.72 -12.91 -10.31
N GLN A 102 20.17 -13.93 -10.97
CA GLN A 102 20.51 -14.26 -12.34
C GLN A 102 20.00 -13.19 -13.33
N GLU A 103 18.81 -12.61 -13.11
CA GLU A 103 18.31 -11.48 -13.90
C GLU A 103 19.20 -10.24 -13.74
N VAL A 104 19.60 -9.92 -12.51
CA VAL A 104 20.51 -8.80 -12.21
C VAL A 104 21.89 -9.01 -12.80
N ILE A 105 22.47 -10.22 -12.70
CA ILE A 105 23.77 -10.54 -13.29
C ILE A 105 23.73 -10.41 -14.81
N GLN A 106 22.69 -10.93 -15.49
CA GLN A 106 22.59 -10.82 -16.95
C GLN A 106 22.51 -9.36 -17.43
N TRP A 107 21.78 -8.51 -16.70
CA TRP A 107 21.72 -7.07 -16.95
C TRP A 107 23.08 -6.39 -16.77
N LEU A 108 23.78 -6.64 -15.66
CA LEU A 108 25.08 -6.03 -15.36
C LEU A 108 26.18 -6.52 -16.31
N ASP A 109 26.16 -7.81 -16.68
CA ASP A 109 27.11 -8.39 -17.64
C ASP A 109 26.97 -7.77 -19.03
N TYR A 110 25.75 -7.52 -19.49
CA TYR A 110 25.49 -6.86 -20.77
C TYR A 110 25.85 -5.37 -20.73
N HIS A 111 25.34 -4.60 -19.75
CA HIS A 111 25.52 -3.14 -19.74
C HIS A 111 26.87 -2.65 -19.19
N ILE A 112 27.50 -3.36 -18.25
CA ILE A 112 28.75 -2.93 -17.60
C ILE A 112 29.96 -3.71 -18.12
N LYS A 113 29.83 -5.03 -18.34
CA LYS A 113 30.94 -5.86 -18.85
C LYS A 113 30.95 -6.04 -20.36
N HIS A 114 29.89 -5.59 -21.06
CA HIS A 114 29.73 -5.73 -22.51
C HIS A 114 29.81 -7.18 -23.01
N ILE A 115 29.28 -8.12 -22.21
CA ILE A 115 29.19 -9.54 -22.57
C ILE A 115 27.90 -9.77 -23.36
N ASP A 116 28.00 -10.32 -24.57
CA ASP A 116 26.83 -10.88 -25.26
C ASP A 116 26.42 -12.19 -24.56
N ASN A 117 25.36 -12.06 -23.76
CA ASN A 117 24.64 -13.13 -23.09
C ASN A 117 23.20 -13.26 -23.64
N GLY A 118 22.92 -12.66 -24.80
CA GLY A 118 21.58 -12.58 -25.38
C GLY A 118 20.58 -11.68 -24.65
N TYR A 119 20.98 -10.92 -23.61
CA TYR A 119 20.06 -10.09 -22.83
C TYR A 119 19.28 -9.08 -23.69
N GLU A 120 19.92 -8.53 -24.73
CA GLU A 120 19.33 -7.69 -25.77
C GLU A 120 17.94 -8.19 -26.25
N LYS A 121 17.73 -9.52 -26.29
CA LYS A 121 16.55 -10.21 -26.82
C LYS A 121 15.41 -10.38 -25.81
N LYS A 122 15.63 -10.17 -24.50
CA LYS A 122 14.53 -10.24 -23.53
C LYS A 122 13.51 -9.13 -23.77
N GLU A 123 12.29 -9.41 -23.34
CA GLU A 123 11.15 -8.54 -23.50
C GLU A 123 11.28 -7.27 -22.64
N PHE A 124 10.54 -6.22 -23.04
CA PHE A 124 10.58 -4.90 -22.43
C PHE A 124 9.93 -4.88 -21.04
N LEU A 125 8.88 -5.67 -20.82
CA LEU A 125 8.20 -5.81 -19.53
C LEU A 125 7.75 -7.25 -19.33
N SER A 126 8.22 -7.88 -18.24
CA SER A 126 7.73 -9.16 -17.72
C SER A 126 6.87 -8.89 -16.49
N ILE A 127 5.63 -9.37 -16.48
CA ILE A 127 4.66 -9.04 -15.43
C ILE A 127 3.78 -10.24 -15.08
N PHE A 128 3.57 -10.47 -13.79
CA PHE A 128 2.75 -11.57 -13.31
C PHE A 128 1.27 -11.17 -13.34
N LYS A 129 0.52 -11.65 -14.33
CA LYS A 129 -0.92 -11.43 -14.43
C LYS A 129 -1.63 -12.29 -13.39
N LEU A 130 -2.20 -11.65 -12.39
CA LEU A 130 -2.94 -12.31 -11.30
C LEU A 130 -4.27 -12.89 -11.81
N ASN A 131 -4.62 -14.08 -11.34
CA ASN A 131 -5.94 -14.70 -11.54
C ASN A 131 -6.61 -14.79 -10.15
N PRO A 132 -7.51 -13.86 -9.78
CA PRO A 132 -8.08 -13.80 -8.44
C PRO A 132 -8.81 -15.10 -8.06
N ASN A 133 -8.58 -15.56 -6.83
CA ASN A 133 -9.07 -16.85 -6.34
C ASN A 133 -9.77 -16.69 -4.98
N ILE A 134 -11.03 -17.10 -4.90
CA ILE A 134 -11.83 -17.12 -3.67
C ILE A 134 -11.21 -17.94 -2.53
N HIS A 135 -10.39 -18.95 -2.86
CA HIS A 135 -9.69 -19.78 -1.88
C HIS A 135 -8.39 -19.14 -1.34
N GLU A 136 -8.04 -17.92 -1.77
CA GLU A 136 -6.86 -17.16 -1.34
C GLU A 136 -7.23 -15.90 -0.53
N LEU A 137 -8.43 -15.88 0.08
CA LEU A 137 -8.91 -14.81 0.98
C LEU A 137 -8.32 -14.89 2.40
N HIS A 138 -7.10 -15.41 2.51
CA HIS A 138 -6.35 -15.54 3.74
C HIS A 138 -5.34 -14.40 3.87
N SER A 139 -5.07 -13.94 5.10
CA SER A 139 -4.11 -12.87 5.34
C SER A 139 -2.67 -13.25 5.00
N PHE A 140 -2.32 -14.54 5.08
CA PHE A 140 -1.10 -15.10 4.48
C PHE A 140 -1.45 -15.88 3.22
N VAL A 141 -0.73 -15.62 2.12
CA VAL A 141 -0.87 -16.32 0.83
C VAL A 141 0.51 -16.78 0.37
N LYS A 142 0.73 -18.10 0.33
CA LYS A 142 2.04 -18.66 -0.05
C LYS A 142 2.39 -18.44 -1.53
N GLN A 143 1.40 -18.56 -2.40
CA GLN A 143 1.58 -18.40 -3.84
C GLN A 143 0.29 -17.85 -4.44
N ARG A 144 0.41 -16.85 -5.32
CA ARG A 144 -0.74 -16.33 -6.08
C ARG A 144 -0.95 -17.16 -7.33
N LYS A 145 -2.21 -17.44 -7.67
CA LYS A 145 -2.56 -17.92 -9.00
C LYS A 145 -2.42 -16.80 -10.03
N GLY A 146 -1.92 -17.16 -11.20
CA GLY A 146 -1.60 -16.23 -12.28
C GLY A 146 -0.65 -16.87 -13.28
N GLN A 147 -0.11 -16.05 -14.17
CA GLN A 147 0.92 -16.45 -15.13
C GLN A 147 1.81 -15.26 -15.48
N TRP A 148 3.07 -15.50 -15.78
CA TRP A 148 3.93 -14.49 -16.39
C TRP A 148 3.46 -14.19 -17.82
N ILE A 149 3.36 -12.89 -18.12
CA ILE A 149 3.18 -12.38 -19.48
C ILE A 149 4.31 -11.42 -19.82
N HIS A 150 4.72 -11.41 -21.08
CA HIS A 150 5.83 -10.59 -21.57
C HIS A 150 5.38 -9.70 -22.71
N LEU A 151 5.74 -8.42 -22.61
CA LEU A 151 5.33 -7.35 -23.50
C LEU A 151 6.57 -6.71 -24.13
N ASN A 152 6.55 -6.51 -25.45
CA ASN A 152 7.65 -5.89 -26.21
C ASN A 152 7.62 -4.35 -26.21
N SER A 153 6.58 -3.76 -25.65
CA SER A 153 6.42 -2.32 -25.43
C SER A 153 5.49 -2.11 -24.23
N LEU A 154 5.41 -0.88 -23.70
CA LEU A 154 4.25 -0.55 -22.87
C LEU A 154 2.97 -0.73 -23.70
N PRO A 155 1.89 -1.26 -23.10
CA PRO A 155 0.57 -1.17 -23.68
C PRO A 155 0.19 0.28 -23.94
N SER A 156 -0.53 0.52 -25.03
CA SER A 156 -0.83 1.88 -25.51
C SER A 156 -1.96 2.53 -24.70
N TYR A 157 -1.73 2.77 -23.41
CA TYR A 157 -2.65 3.49 -22.54
C TYR A 157 -2.60 5.00 -22.81
N PRO A 158 -3.72 5.75 -22.65
CA PRO A 158 -3.66 7.21 -22.63
C PRO A 158 -2.71 7.66 -21.50
N ASN A 159 -1.55 8.16 -21.91
CA ASN A 159 -0.43 8.51 -21.03
C ASN A 159 -0.73 9.65 -20.06
N GLU A 160 -1.88 10.31 -20.21
CA GLU A 160 -2.25 11.51 -19.47
C GLU A 160 -2.56 11.21 -17.99
N HIS A 161 -3.15 10.05 -17.67
CA HIS A 161 -3.41 9.64 -16.27
C HIS A 161 -2.14 9.32 -15.46
N PHE A 162 -0.96 9.28 -16.10
CA PHE A 162 0.32 9.19 -15.38
C PHE A 162 0.78 10.54 -14.83
N GLN A 163 0.19 11.64 -15.31
CA GLN A 163 0.28 12.96 -14.69
C GLN A 163 -0.96 13.16 -13.83
N ARG A 164 -0.81 13.70 -12.61
CA ARG A 164 -1.93 13.97 -11.68
C ARG A 164 -2.83 15.16 -12.10
N ASN A 165 -2.88 15.48 -13.39
CA ASN A 165 -3.49 16.70 -13.90
C ASN A 165 -4.89 16.43 -14.43
N HIS A 166 -5.87 17.14 -13.87
CA HIS A 166 -7.29 17.02 -14.19
C HIS A 166 -7.58 17.20 -15.68
N LEU A 167 -8.18 16.18 -16.31
CA LEU A 167 -8.69 16.27 -17.68
C LEU A 167 -10.21 16.40 -17.73
N SER A 168 -10.66 17.34 -18.56
CA SER A 168 -12.06 17.66 -18.78
C SER A 168 -12.83 16.53 -19.47
N ILE A 169 -14.14 16.51 -19.23
CA ILE A 169 -15.04 15.38 -19.50
C ILE A 169 -15.30 15.10 -21.00
N ASN A 170 -14.99 16.04 -21.88
CA ASN A 170 -15.52 16.07 -23.26
C ASN A 170 -14.82 15.18 -24.31
N GLN A 171 -14.00 14.19 -23.92
CA GLN A 171 -13.26 13.35 -24.88
C GLN A 171 -13.46 11.83 -24.73
N TYR A 172 -14.24 11.34 -23.76
CA TYR A 172 -14.42 9.90 -23.49
C TYR A 172 -15.59 9.24 -24.26
N GLN A 173 -16.09 9.85 -25.35
CA GLN A 173 -17.29 9.39 -26.07
C GLN A 173 -17.06 8.31 -27.13
N GLN A 174 -15.91 7.65 -27.12
CA GLN A 174 -15.73 6.38 -27.82
C GLN A 174 -15.15 5.35 -26.86
N ILE A 175 -15.65 4.11 -26.99
CA ILE A 175 -14.93 2.92 -26.53
C ILE A 175 -13.65 2.86 -27.37
N ASN A 176 -12.63 3.59 -26.94
CA ASN A 176 -11.27 3.27 -27.34
C ASN A 176 -11.05 1.83 -26.89
N GLU A 177 -10.68 0.94 -27.80
CA GLU A 177 -10.66 -0.52 -27.60
C GLU A 177 -9.97 -0.92 -26.28
N LYS A 178 -9.01 -0.09 -25.83
CA LYS A 178 -8.10 -0.21 -24.67
C LYS A 178 -8.66 0.26 -23.33
N GLN A 179 -9.91 0.75 -23.25
CA GLN A 179 -10.56 1.17 -21.99
C GLN A 179 -12.02 0.74 -21.95
N ILE A 180 -12.49 0.33 -20.76
CA ILE A 180 -13.92 0.18 -20.48
C ILE A 180 -14.35 1.25 -19.49
N ILE A 181 -15.51 1.84 -19.76
CA ILE A 181 -16.13 2.86 -18.92
C ILE A 181 -17.43 2.28 -18.36
N TYR A 182 -17.57 2.33 -17.04
CA TYR A 182 -18.82 2.06 -16.35
C TYR A 182 -19.36 3.35 -15.76
N TYR A 183 -20.59 3.70 -16.10
CA TYR A 183 -21.38 4.75 -15.47
C TYR A 183 -21.89 4.27 -14.11
N LEU A 184 -21.74 5.11 -13.10
CA LEU A 184 -22.32 4.89 -11.77
C LEU A 184 -23.78 5.38 -11.79
N SER A 185 -24.70 4.46 -11.53
CA SER A 185 -26.13 4.70 -11.27
C SER A 185 -26.50 4.19 -9.87
N PHE A 186 -27.75 4.33 -9.42
CA PHE A 186 -28.13 3.92 -8.05
C PHE A 186 -27.80 2.44 -7.79
N GLY A 187 -26.82 2.19 -6.91
CA GLY A 187 -26.33 0.84 -6.56
C GLY A 187 -25.70 0.04 -7.69
N SER A 188 -25.41 0.64 -8.86
CA SER A 188 -25.10 -0.12 -10.08
C SER A 188 -24.01 0.49 -10.96
N LEU A 189 -23.31 -0.38 -11.69
CA LEU A 189 -22.32 -0.06 -12.72
C LEU A 189 -22.84 -0.51 -14.09
N THR A 190 -23.01 0.43 -15.01
CA THR A 190 -23.59 0.19 -16.36
C THR A 190 -22.65 0.66 -17.46
N ILE A 191 -22.60 -0.03 -18.61
CA ILE A 191 -21.74 0.36 -19.75
C ILE A 191 -22.39 1.50 -20.57
N GLU A 192 -23.72 1.60 -20.52
CA GLU A 192 -24.49 2.67 -21.16
C GLU A 192 -24.83 3.78 -20.15
N SER A 193 -24.82 5.04 -20.58
CA SER A 193 -25.23 6.15 -19.72
C SER A 193 -26.73 6.08 -19.42
N VAL A 194 -27.08 5.92 -18.15
CA VAL A 194 -28.47 5.79 -17.70
C VAL A 194 -29.23 7.12 -17.85
N SER A 195 -30.50 7.04 -18.28
CA SER A 195 -31.35 8.21 -18.49
C SER A 195 -31.68 8.93 -17.17
N LYS A 196 -31.92 10.24 -17.26
CA LYS A 196 -32.12 11.12 -16.10
C LYS A 196 -33.23 10.65 -15.15
N ASP A 197 -34.28 10.00 -15.67
CA ASP A 197 -35.45 9.58 -14.89
C ASP A 197 -35.21 8.31 -14.03
N GLN A 198 -34.02 7.70 -14.09
CA GLN A 198 -33.68 6.45 -13.41
C GLN A 198 -32.57 6.57 -12.36
N ILE A 199 -32.03 7.78 -12.12
CA ILE A 199 -30.97 8.03 -11.13
C ILE A 199 -31.45 9.11 -10.15
N PRO A 200 -31.31 8.95 -8.82
CA PRO A 200 -31.54 10.05 -7.89
C PRO A 200 -30.48 11.14 -8.10
N ASP A 201 -30.87 12.42 -7.99
CA ASP A 201 -29.96 13.56 -8.21
C ASP A 201 -28.68 13.48 -7.33
N LYS A 202 -28.79 12.87 -6.14
CA LYS A 202 -27.65 12.68 -5.23
C LYS A 202 -27.83 11.51 -4.25
N ILE A 203 -26.72 10.98 -3.74
CA ILE A 203 -26.66 9.98 -2.65
C ILE A 203 -25.64 10.46 -1.60
N SER A 204 -26.05 10.53 -0.33
CA SER A 204 -25.18 10.86 0.80
C SER A 204 -24.80 9.60 1.60
N PHE A 205 -23.55 9.52 2.06
CA PHE A 205 -23.05 8.38 2.84
C PHE A 205 -21.97 8.81 3.85
N LEU A 206 -21.90 8.07 4.96
CA LEU A 206 -20.90 8.21 6.00
C LEU A 206 -20.54 6.79 6.47
N SER A 207 -19.28 6.40 6.32
CA SER A 207 -18.77 5.11 6.77
C SER A 207 -18.36 5.16 8.24
N PRO A 208 -18.68 4.12 9.04
CA PRO A 208 -18.12 3.92 10.38
C PRO A 208 -16.60 3.96 10.38
N LEU A 209 -16.00 4.41 11.49
CA LEU A 209 -14.55 4.61 11.58
C LEU A 209 -13.75 3.31 11.41
N GLU A 210 -14.32 2.17 11.79
CA GLU A 210 -13.74 0.82 11.66
C GLU A 210 -13.73 0.24 10.24
N THR A 211 -14.23 0.98 9.25
CA THR A 211 -14.11 0.57 7.84
C THR A 211 -12.64 0.51 7.45
N GLY A 212 -12.21 -0.61 6.87
CA GLY A 212 -10.83 -0.86 6.45
C GLY A 212 -10.10 -1.95 7.24
N LEU A 213 -10.72 -2.55 8.25
CA LEU A 213 -10.10 -3.64 9.02
C LEU A 213 -9.79 -4.90 8.18
N SER A 214 -10.47 -5.13 7.04
CA SER A 214 -10.21 -6.25 6.12
C SER A 214 -9.23 -5.93 4.99
N SER A 215 -8.66 -4.73 4.97
CA SER A 215 -7.74 -4.23 3.93
C SER A 215 -6.38 -4.96 3.82
N GLY A 216 -5.97 -5.68 4.88
CA GLY A 216 -4.61 -6.21 5.02
C GLY A 216 -3.66 -5.19 5.64
N ASN A 217 -2.39 -5.23 5.26
CA ASN A 217 -1.40 -4.20 5.56
C ASN A 217 -1.27 -3.20 4.38
N LEU A 218 -0.82 -1.99 4.65
CA LEU A 218 -0.53 -1.00 3.59
C LEU A 218 0.73 -1.40 2.79
N LEU A 219 1.77 -1.80 3.52
CA LEU A 219 3.00 -2.42 3.01
C LEU A 219 2.97 -3.88 3.44
N GLY A 220 2.88 -4.82 2.50
CA GLY A 220 3.12 -6.21 2.81
C GLY A 220 4.62 -6.47 2.86
N TRP A 221 5.14 -6.99 3.97
CA TRP A 221 6.57 -7.35 4.09
C TRP A 221 6.94 -8.56 3.25
N GLY A 222 5.99 -9.46 2.99
CA GLY A 222 6.23 -10.60 2.10
C GLY A 222 7.18 -11.67 2.66
N GLY A 223 7.42 -11.69 3.98
CA GLY A 223 8.07 -12.83 4.64
C GLY A 223 7.12 -14.02 4.84
N VAL A 224 7.67 -15.16 5.25
CA VAL A 224 6.92 -16.36 5.64
C VAL A 224 5.91 -16.03 6.75
N GLU A 225 4.69 -16.60 6.63
CA GLU A 225 3.57 -16.46 7.59
C GLU A 225 3.08 -15.02 7.87
N ASN A 226 3.60 -14.00 7.18
CA ASN A 226 3.13 -12.63 7.34
C ASN A 226 1.66 -12.46 6.89
N ILE A 227 0.89 -11.86 7.79
CA ILE A 227 -0.55 -11.62 7.64
C ILE A 227 -0.85 -10.31 6.87
N ASP A 228 -0.14 -10.11 5.76
CA ASP A 228 -0.12 -8.86 4.99
C ASP A 228 -1.33 -8.67 4.07
N ASN A 229 -1.93 -9.76 3.58
CA ASN A 229 -2.92 -9.71 2.51
C ASN A 229 -4.29 -9.27 3.03
N SER A 230 -5.06 -8.62 2.16
CA SER A 230 -6.49 -8.37 2.37
C SER A 230 -7.26 -9.69 2.45
N ILE A 231 -8.22 -9.76 3.37
CA ILE A 231 -9.17 -10.88 3.47
C ILE A 231 -10.48 -10.55 2.72
N ASP A 232 -11.52 -11.37 2.88
CA ASP A 232 -12.85 -11.10 2.32
C ASP A 232 -13.35 -9.70 2.70
N GLN A 233 -13.74 -8.92 1.70
CA GLN A 233 -14.07 -7.51 1.82
C GLN A 233 -15.50 -7.25 2.31
N ARG A 234 -16.37 -8.28 2.36
CA ARG A 234 -17.81 -8.13 2.70
C ARG A 234 -18.12 -7.31 3.95
N GLU A 235 -17.29 -7.42 4.99
CA GLU A 235 -17.45 -6.60 6.21
C GLU A 235 -17.29 -5.10 5.94
N ASP A 236 -16.31 -4.71 5.12
CA ASP A 236 -16.06 -3.32 4.77
C ASP A 236 -17.03 -2.85 3.67
N ASP A 237 -17.48 -3.75 2.80
CA ASP A 237 -18.52 -3.49 1.79
C ASP A 237 -19.86 -3.13 2.47
N GLY A 238 -20.24 -3.85 3.54
CA GLY A 238 -21.40 -3.50 4.38
C GLY A 238 -21.28 -2.18 5.15
N ARG A 239 -20.11 -1.53 5.13
CA ARG A 239 -19.82 -0.21 5.73
C ARG A 239 -19.60 0.88 4.67
N SER A 240 -19.82 0.56 3.40
CA SER A 240 -19.51 1.41 2.23
C SER A 240 -20.76 1.68 1.39
N LEU A 241 -20.72 2.74 0.57
CA LEU A 241 -21.66 2.92 -0.52
C LEU A 241 -21.16 2.15 -1.74
N CYS A 242 -21.95 1.18 -2.21
CA CYS A 242 -21.49 0.19 -3.19
C CYS A 242 -22.24 0.26 -4.52
N PHE A 243 -21.54 -0.07 -5.60
CA PHE A 243 -22.06 -0.12 -6.97
C PHE A 243 -21.63 -1.42 -7.64
N ASP A 244 -22.58 -2.21 -8.10
CA ASP A 244 -22.33 -3.54 -8.70
C ASP A 244 -22.58 -3.56 -10.21
N SER A 245 -21.71 -4.25 -10.96
CA SER A 245 -22.02 -4.60 -12.34
C SER A 245 -23.00 -5.77 -12.44
N LEU A 246 -23.59 -5.97 -13.62
CA LEU A 246 -24.04 -7.30 -14.02
C LEU A 246 -22.85 -8.27 -14.08
N PRO A 247 -23.06 -9.59 -13.99
CA PRO A 247 -21.99 -10.57 -14.15
C PRO A 247 -21.28 -10.38 -15.49
N LEU A 248 -19.95 -10.43 -15.46
CA LEU A 248 -19.10 -10.19 -16.63
C LEU A 248 -19.34 -11.28 -17.68
N ASN A 249 -19.67 -10.87 -18.90
CA ASN A 249 -20.03 -11.77 -20.00
C ASN A 249 -18.81 -12.43 -20.68
N HIS A 250 -17.60 -11.91 -20.45
CA HIS A 250 -16.33 -12.50 -20.87
C HIS A 250 -15.24 -12.19 -19.83
N ASN A 251 -14.06 -12.78 -19.99
CA ASN A 251 -12.90 -12.45 -19.17
C ASN A 251 -12.40 -11.05 -19.54
N TYR A 252 -12.03 -10.25 -18.54
CA TYR A 252 -11.44 -8.93 -18.73
C TYR A 252 -10.04 -8.88 -18.14
N GLU A 253 -9.04 -8.59 -18.96
CA GLU A 253 -7.65 -8.43 -18.53
C GLU A 253 -7.37 -6.95 -18.28
N LEU A 254 -7.13 -6.59 -17.02
CA LEU A 254 -6.77 -5.23 -16.63
C LEU A 254 -5.25 -5.12 -16.48
N PHE A 255 -4.65 -4.09 -17.06
CA PHE A 255 -3.24 -3.71 -16.97
C PHE A 255 -3.12 -2.18 -16.82
N GLY A 256 -2.57 -1.69 -15.71
CA GLY A 256 -2.39 -0.26 -15.45
C GLY A 256 -3.29 0.25 -14.32
N PHE A 257 -3.69 1.52 -14.36
CA PHE A 257 -4.35 2.23 -13.25
C PHE A 257 -5.86 2.40 -13.47
N PRO A 258 -6.73 1.70 -12.72
CA PRO A 258 -8.14 2.05 -12.69
C PRO A 258 -8.32 3.45 -12.11
N SER A 259 -9.31 4.21 -12.59
CA SER A 259 -9.66 5.49 -11.96
C SER A 259 -11.18 5.68 -11.89
N VAL A 260 -11.62 6.52 -10.95
CA VAL A 260 -13.04 6.89 -10.80
C VAL A 260 -13.17 8.40 -10.80
N LYS A 261 -14.06 8.93 -11.64
CA LYS A 261 -14.46 10.33 -11.65
C LYS A 261 -15.76 10.49 -10.89
N LEU A 262 -15.80 11.37 -9.89
CA LEU A 262 -16.95 11.63 -9.03
C LEU A 262 -17.19 13.13 -8.90
N ASN A 263 -18.46 13.54 -8.85
CA ASN A 263 -18.84 14.88 -8.39
C ASN A 263 -19.24 14.76 -6.91
N LEU A 264 -18.43 15.28 -6.00
CA LEU A 264 -18.59 15.11 -4.54
C LEU A 264 -18.82 16.45 -3.84
N SER A 265 -19.68 16.48 -2.82
CA SER A 265 -19.66 17.53 -1.79
C SER A 265 -19.46 16.91 -0.40
N SER A 266 -19.02 17.73 0.56
CA SER A 266 -18.90 17.36 1.97
C SER A 266 -19.73 18.30 2.85
N ASN A 267 -20.34 17.78 3.90
CA ASN A 267 -21.02 18.59 4.91
C ASN A 267 -20.07 19.26 5.92
N THR A 268 -18.75 19.08 5.78
CA THR A 268 -17.70 19.76 6.57
C THR A 268 -16.62 20.37 5.67
N ASN A 269 -15.67 21.08 6.26
CA ASN A 269 -14.49 21.60 5.58
C ASN A 269 -13.43 20.53 5.23
N TYR A 270 -13.69 19.26 5.52
CA TYR A 270 -12.83 18.11 5.29
C TYR A 270 -13.58 17.01 4.52
N GLY A 271 -12.86 16.02 4.03
CA GLY A 271 -13.47 14.81 3.49
C GLY A 271 -12.41 13.83 3.00
N LEU A 272 -12.53 12.57 3.41
CA LEU A 272 -11.73 11.47 2.89
C LEU A 272 -12.62 10.59 2.01
N ILE A 273 -12.17 10.27 0.80
CA ILE A 273 -12.81 9.25 -0.04
C ILE A 273 -11.81 8.10 -0.26
N CYS A 274 -12.17 6.91 0.25
CA CYS A 274 -11.55 5.66 -0.12
C CYS A 274 -12.40 4.97 -1.19
N VAL A 275 -11.74 4.53 -2.26
CA VAL A 275 -12.35 3.84 -3.40
C VAL A 275 -11.72 2.45 -3.49
N ARG A 276 -12.53 1.40 -3.35
CA ARG A 276 -12.11 0.02 -3.51
C ARG A 276 -12.75 -0.57 -4.75
N LEU A 277 -11.92 -1.04 -5.67
CA LEU A 277 -12.34 -1.91 -6.76
C LEU A 277 -12.18 -3.35 -6.26
N CYS A 278 -13.30 -4.04 -6.14
CA CYS A 278 -13.39 -5.43 -5.74
C CYS A 278 -13.99 -6.29 -6.87
N MET A 279 -13.81 -7.59 -6.74
CA MET A 279 -14.46 -8.60 -7.57
C MET A 279 -15.34 -9.47 -6.67
N ILE A 280 -16.63 -9.59 -6.99
CA ILE A 280 -17.53 -10.55 -6.34
C ILE A 280 -17.56 -11.83 -7.16
N ASP A 281 -17.27 -12.96 -6.52
CA ASP A 281 -17.55 -14.29 -7.09
C ASP A 281 -19.00 -14.69 -6.83
N GLU A 282 -19.78 -14.97 -7.87
CA GLU A 282 -21.20 -15.31 -7.74
C GLU A 282 -21.45 -16.65 -7.01
N LYS A 283 -20.44 -17.54 -6.87
CA LYS A 283 -20.63 -18.87 -6.25
C LYS A 283 -20.41 -18.85 -4.74
N SER A 284 -19.40 -18.15 -4.25
CA SER A 284 -19.15 -17.99 -2.81
C SER A 284 -19.72 -16.70 -2.22
N SER A 285 -20.14 -15.76 -3.09
CA SER A 285 -20.50 -14.38 -2.74
C SER A 285 -19.38 -13.64 -2.01
N SER A 286 -18.12 -14.09 -2.16
CA SER A 286 -16.96 -13.43 -1.55
C SER A 286 -16.53 -12.22 -2.36
N SER A 287 -16.12 -11.17 -1.65
CA SER A 287 -15.62 -9.94 -2.25
C SER A 287 -14.09 -9.89 -2.11
N ILE A 288 -13.38 -9.88 -3.24
CA ILE A 288 -11.91 -9.89 -3.32
C ILE A 288 -11.44 -8.49 -3.70
N LEU A 289 -10.55 -7.88 -2.90
CA LEU A 289 -9.94 -6.60 -3.25
C LEU A 289 -9.03 -6.76 -4.48
N ILE A 290 -9.28 -5.97 -5.53
CA ILE A 290 -8.47 -5.93 -6.76
C ILE A 290 -7.55 -4.71 -6.75
N SER A 291 -8.07 -3.54 -6.39
CA SER A 291 -7.27 -2.33 -6.21
C SER A 291 -7.96 -1.33 -5.28
N ARG A 292 -7.19 -0.36 -4.76
CA ARG A 292 -7.68 0.73 -3.92
C ARG A 292 -7.05 2.06 -4.32
N GLY A 293 -7.78 3.15 -4.14
CA GLY A 293 -7.36 4.53 -4.35
C GLY A 293 -7.96 5.40 -3.27
N ILE A 294 -7.21 6.38 -2.77
CA ILE A 294 -7.63 7.21 -1.64
C ILE A 294 -7.29 8.66 -1.93
N LEU A 295 -8.25 9.55 -1.71
CA LEU A 295 -8.08 11.00 -1.84
C LEU A 295 -8.61 11.69 -0.58
N ASN A 296 -7.76 12.49 0.05
CA ASN A 296 -8.21 13.53 0.98
C ASN A 296 -8.62 14.75 0.12
N LEU A 297 -9.90 15.12 0.18
CA LEU A 297 -10.51 16.14 -0.67
C LEU A 297 -9.93 17.54 -0.42
N THR A 298 -9.29 17.81 0.72
CA THR A 298 -8.55 19.08 0.91
C THR A 298 -7.38 19.23 -0.09
N HIS A 299 -6.89 18.11 -0.64
CA HIS A 299 -5.87 18.09 -1.70
C HIS A 299 -6.47 17.97 -3.11
N HIS A 300 -7.78 18.18 -3.30
CA HIS A 300 -8.46 17.96 -4.60
C HIS A 300 -7.88 18.78 -5.76
N LYS A 301 -7.25 19.94 -5.50
CA LYS A 301 -6.51 20.76 -6.49
C LYS A 301 -4.99 20.55 -6.45
N SER A 302 -4.42 20.28 -5.27
CA SER A 302 -2.97 20.21 -5.09
C SER A 302 -2.58 19.46 -3.82
N HIS A 303 -1.53 18.64 -3.92
CA HIS A 303 -0.88 18.06 -2.74
C HIS A 303 0.14 18.99 -2.08
N GLU A 304 0.64 20.01 -2.80
CA GLU A 304 1.63 20.99 -2.31
C GLU A 304 0.94 22.18 -1.60
N HIS A 305 -0.26 22.55 -2.07
CA HIS A 305 -1.09 23.62 -1.51
C HIS A 305 -2.55 23.13 -1.30
N PRO A 306 -2.81 22.26 -0.31
CA PRO A 306 -4.17 21.90 0.05
C PRO A 306 -4.93 23.08 0.63
N GLU A 307 -6.25 23.04 0.48
CA GLU A 307 -7.20 24.02 1.00
C GLU A 307 -8.36 23.32 1.71
N GLN A 308 -9.01 24.01 2.65
CA GLN A 308 -10.23 23.52 3.26
C GLN A 308 -11.37 23.55 2.23
N LEU A 309 -12.28 22.58 2.31
CA LEU A 309 -13.49 22.60 1.49
C LEU A 309 -14.42 23.72 1.97
N ASN A 310 -15.09 24.39 1.04
CA ASN A 310 -16.37 25.01 1.31
C ASN A 310 -17.43 23.90 1.49
N ILE A 311 -18.26 24.04 2.53
CA ILE A 311 -19.34 23.10 2.87
C ILE A 311 -20.36 23.08 1.73
N ASP A 312 -20.80 21.88 1.35
CA ASP A 312 -21.79 21.56 0.32
C ASP A 312 -21.46 22.03 -1.12
N GLU A 313 -20.28 22.61 -1.38
CA GLU A 313 -19.78 22.86 -2.74
C GLU A 313 -19.46 21.53 -3.46
N ILE A 314 -19.70 21.49 -4.78
CA ILE A 314 -19.50 20.29 -5.61
C ILE A 314 -18.11 20.34 -6.27
N TYR A 315 -17.27 19.38 -5.90
CA TYR A 315 -15.93 19.17 -6.43
C TYR A 315 -15.91 18.01 -7.41
N ASN A 316 -15.44 18.25 -8.62
CA ASN A 316 -15.23 17.20 -9.63
C ASN A 316 -13.83 16.63 -9.44
N VAL A 317 -13.75 15.39 -8.95
CA VAL A 317 -12.47 14.73 -8.60
C VAL A 317 -12.26 13.45 -9.40
N GLU A 318 -10.99 13.17 -9.72
CA GLU A 318 -10.56 11.88 -10.24
C GLU A 318 -9.70 11.18 -9.17
N ILE A 319 -10.09 9.97 -8.78
CA ILE A 319 -9.34 9.12 -7.85
C ILE A 319 -8.68 8.02 -8.67
N THR A 320 -7.36 8.03 -8.77
CA THR A 320 -6.57 6.94 -9.36
C THR A 320 -6.34 5.84 -8.31
N LEU A 321 -6.66 4.61 -8.66
CA LEU A 321 -6.41 3.42 -7.84
C LEU A 321 -5.02 2.84 -8.16
N ALA A 322 -4.45 2.03 -7.26
CA ALA A 322 -3.16 1.38 -7.47
C ALA A 322 -3.11 0.54 -8.77
N GLY A 323 -1.92 0.47 -9.39
CA GLY A 323 -1.71 -0.25 -10.65
C GLY A 323 -1.90 -1.76 -10.51
N VAL A 324 -2.55 -2.38 -11.50
CA VAL A 324 -2.87 -3.83 -11.53
C VAL A 324 -2.35 -4.51 -12.80
N CYS A 325 -2.14 -5.83 -12.72
CA CYS A 325 -2.20 -6.73 -13.86
C CYS A 325 -3.00 -7.98 -13.44
N VAL A 326 -4.24 -8.10 -13.91
CA VAL A 326 -5.21 -9.07 -13.37
C VAL A 326 -6.21 -9.51 -14.43
N CYS A 327 -6.56 -10.80 -14.45
CA CYS A 327 -7.64 -11.34 -15.26
C CYS A 327 -8.90 -11.54 -14.41
N LEU A 328 -9.94 -10.75 -14.65
CA LEU A 328 -11.26 -10.95 -14.07
C LEU A 328 -12.02 -12.01 -14.91
N PRO A 329 -12.49 -13.12 -14.31
CA PRO A 329 -13.15 -14.19 -15.05
C PRO A 329 -14.59 -13.84 -15.42
N ALA A 330 -15.07 -14.39 -16.53
CA ALA A 330 -16.49 -14.35 -16.88
C ALA A 330 -17.35 -14.94 -15.75
N GLY A 331 -18.46 -14.30 -15.47
CA GLY A 331 -19.41 -14.67 -14.42
C GLY A 331 -19.16 -14.05 -13.05
N CYS A 332 -18.03 -13.38 -12.78
CA CYS A 332 -17.89 -12.55 -11.57
C CYS A 332 -18.56 -11.17 -11.78
N ARG A 333 -18.70 -10.36 -10.72
CA ARG A 333 -19.09 -8.94 -10.83
C ARG A 333 -17.92 -8.03 -10.49
N LEU A 334 -17.93 -6.84 -11.08
CA LEU A 334 -17.20 -5.69 -10.57
C LEU A 334 -18.01 -5.10 -9.42
N HIS A 335 -17.34 -4.83 -8.31
CA HIS A 335 -17.91 -4.19 -7.13
C HIS A 335 -17.08 -2.95 -6.81
N LEU A 336 -17.69 -1.77 -6.87
CA LEU A 336 -17.04 -0.52 -6.51
C LEU A 336 -17.59 -0.03 -5.17
N ALA A 337 -16.76 -0.07 -4.12
CA ALA A 337 -17.13 0.37 -2.79
C ALA A 337 -16.47 1.70 -2.44
N LEU A 338 -17.27 2.65 -1.97
CA LEU A 338 -16.88 4.00 -1.58
C LEU A 338 -17.03 4.18 -0.07
N SER A 339 -15.97 4.61 0.60
CA SER A 339 -15.95 4.76 2.07
C SER A 339 -15.42 6.14 2.49
N THR A 340 -15.97 6.70 3.57
CA THR A 340 -15.50 7.99 4.14
C THR A 340 -14.44 7.83 5.25
N SER A 341 -14.07 6.58 5.58
CA SER A 341 -12.99 6.20 6.51
C SER A 341 -12.28 4.97 5.95
N TYR A 342 -11.00 4.78 6.31
CA TYR A 342 -10.24 3.57 5.97
C TYR A 342 -9.16 3.23 7.02
N TRP A 343 -9.58 3.09 8.28
CA TRP A 343 -8.70 2.76 9.40
C TRP A 343 -8.36 1.25 9.43
N PRO A 344 -7.12 0.84 9.77
CA PRO A 344 -5.98 1.66 10.19
C PRO A 344 -5.02 2.05 9.04
N ILE A 345 -5.40 1.82 7.77
CA ILE A 345 -4.56 2.14 6.61
C ILE A 345 -4.34 3.66 6.47
N VAL A 346 -5.36 4.45 6.81
CA VAL A 346 -5.31 5.91 6.77
C VAL A 346 -5.78 6.47 8.10
N TRP A 347 -5.09 7.50 8.59
CA TRP A 347 -5.53 8.24 9.77
C TRP A 347 -6.87 8.96 9.46
N PRO A 348 -7.91 8.87 10.30
CA PRO A 348 -9.21 9.42 9.96
C PRO A 348 -9.19 10.94 10.04
N SER A 349 -9.92 11.63 9.15
CA SER A 349 -10.09 13.10 9.14
C SER A 349 -10.51 13.67 10.51
N PRO A 350 -10.20 14.94 10.87
CA PRO A 350 -10.43 15.47 12.22
C PRO A 350 -11.92 15.55 12.61
N GLN A 351 -12.82 15.41 11.65
CA GLN A 351 -14.27 15.42 11.81
C GLN A 351 -14.91 14.34 10.94
N LEU A 352 -15.96 13.70 11.44
CA LEU A 352 -16.79 12.81 10.64
C LEU A 352 -17.48 13.64 9.54
N SER A 353 -17.19 13.27 8.29
CA SER A 353 -17.60 14.05 7.12
C SER A 353 -18.47 13.17 6.22
N THR A 354 -19.76 13.50 6.15
CA THR A 354 -20.72 12.85 5.25
C THR A 354 -20.44 13.36 3.84
N LEU A 355 -20.07 12.45 2.95
CA LEU A 355 -19.88 12.77 1.53
C LEU A 355 -21.18 12.57 0.77
N THR A 356 -21.38 13.38 -0.27
CA THR A 356 -22.54 13.30 -1.16
C THR A 356 -22.07 13.23 -2.60
N ILE A 357 -22.44 12.17 -3.31
CA ILE A 357 -22.25 12.02 -4.76
C ILE A 357 -23.42 12.71 -5.45
N HIS A 358 -23.13 13.59 -6.41
CA HIS A 358 -24.13 14.24 -7.26
C HIS A 358 -24.11 13.62 -8.65
N PHE A 359 -25.26 13.10 -9.09
CA PHE A 359 -25.40 12.45 -10.39
C PHE A 359 -25.89 13.47 -11.42
N ASN A 360 -24.99 13.90 -12.31
CA ASN A 360 -25.29 14.87 -13.35
C ASN A 360 -25.09 14.25 -14.72
N HIS A 361 -26.12 14.23 -15.57
CA HIS A 361 -26.03 13.68 -16.92
C HIS A 361 -25.06 14.47 -17.84
N LEU A 362 -24.71 15.71 -17.49
CA LEU A 362 -23.67 16.52 -18.17
C LEU A 362 -22.26 16.29 -17.60
N SER A 363 -22.15 15.68 -16.40
CA SER A 363 -20.90 15.38 -15.71
C SER A 363 -21.03 14.01 -15.03
N PRO A 364 -21.04 12.90 -15.82
CA PRO A 364 -21.35 11.58 -15.28
C PRO A 364 -20.25 11.09 -14.33
N CYS A 365 -20.65 10.50 -13.20
CA CYS A 365 -19.76 9.71 -12.37
C CYS A 365 -19.40 8.41 -13.10
N ILE A 366 -18.11 8.12 -13.28
CA ILE A 366 -17.65 6.97 -14.07
C ILE A 366 -16.47 6.24 -13.42
N LEU A 367 -16.43 4.93 -13.58
CA LEU A 367 -15.27 4.04 -13.34
C LEU A 367 -14.62 3.73 -14.70
N ILE A 368 -13.30 3.90 -14.78
CA ILE A 368 -12.48 3.69 -15.99
C ILE A 368 -11.55 2.50 -15.73
N LEU A 369 -11.59 1.48 -16.61
CA LEU A 369 -10.91 0.20 -16.44
C LEU A 369 -9.86 -0.11 -17.54
N PRO A 370 -8.56 -0.16 -17.17
CA PRO A 370 -7.59 -1.26 -17.39
C PRO A 370 -7.34 -2.01 -18.71
N CYS A 371 -8.15 -2.01 -19.76
CA CYS A 371 -8.14 -3.14 -20.71
C CYS A 371 -6.84 -3.40 -21.53
N LEU A 372 -6.20 -4.55 -21.27
CA LEU A 372 -5.05 -5.10 -21.99
C LEU A 372 -5.52 -5.86 -23.25
N ASN A 373 -5.31 -5.26 -24.42
CA ASN A 373 -5.59 -5.90 -25.72
C ASN A 373 -4.35 -6.11 -26.60
N ASP A 374 -3.20 -5.57 -26.19
CA ASP A 374 -1.96 -5.72 -26.93
C ASP A 374 -1.44 -7.16 -26.83
N LYS A 375 -0.86 -7.69 -27.91
CA LYS A 375 -0.35 -9.07 -27.94
C LYS A 375 0.85 -9.22 -26.99
N TYR A 376 0.76 -10.21 -26.11
CA TYR A 376 1.84 -10.62 -25.21
C TYR A 376 2.24 -12.08 -25.44
N LEU A 377 3.44 -12.44 -24.99
CA LEU A 377 3.86 -13.84 -24.86
C LEU A 377 3.47 -14.34 -23.47
N THR A 378 3.11 -15.62 -23.35
CA THR A 378 2.90 -16.30 -22.06
C THR A 378 3.91 -17.44 -21.98
N ARG A 379 4.87 -17.34 -21.07
CA ARG A 379 5.82 -18.41 -20.70
C ARG A 379 6.30 -18.17 -19.27
N ASP A 380 6.83 -19.20 -18.64
CA ASP A 380 7.52 -19.10 -17.36
C ASP A 380 8.96 -19.55 -17.62
N ASP A 381 9.80 -18.59 -17.98
CA ASP A 381 11.19 -18.80 -18.42
C ASP A 381 12.22 -18.26 -17.41
N PHE A 382 11.77 -17.79 -16.26
CA PHE A 382 12.64 -17.43 -15.15
C PHE A 382 13.34 -18.68 -14.60
N ALA A 383 14.64 -18.55 -14.34
CA ALA A 383 15.38 -19.57 -13.61
C ALA A 383 14.81 -19.71 -12.18
N PHE A 384 15.01 -20.89 -11.57
CA PHE A 384 14.80 -21.03 -10.13
C PHE A 384 15.78 -20.12 -9.35
N PRO A 385 15.39 -19.61 -8.17
CA PRO A 385 16.28 -18.85 -7.29
C PRO A 385 17.64 -19.54 -7.04
N GLU A 386 18.74 -18.92 -7.46
CA GLU A 386 20.09 -19.28 -6.98
C GLU A 386 20.42 -18.42 -5.76
N ILE A 387 20.27 -19.02 -4.58
CA ILE A 387 20.53 -18.37 -3.29
C ILE A 387 21.80 -18.99 -2.70
N SER A 388 22.73 -18.15 -2.22
CA SER A 388 23.91 -18.63 -1.50
C SER A 388 23.51 -19.42 -0.26
N GLN A 389 24.23 -20.49 0.08
CA GLN A 389 24.00 -21.19 1.34
C GLN A 389 24.10 -20.19 2.51
N GLY A 390 23.00 -20.02 3.23
CA GLY A 390 22.92 -19.09 4.35
C GLY A 390 23.91 -19.46 5.47
N ILE A 391 24.23 -18.47 6.30
CA ILE A 391 24.97 -18.68 7.55
C ILE A 391 24.21 -19.72 8.37
N PRO A 392 24.85 -20.79 8.88
CA PRO A 392 24.16 -21.87 9.57
C PRO A 392 23.69 -21.42 10.97
N ILE A 393 22.57 -20.72 11.00
CA ILE A 393 21.87 -20.30 12.21
C ILE A 393 21.13 -21.47 12.86
N LYS A 394 21.06 -21.45 14.18
CA LYS A 394 20.30 -22.41 14.98
C LYS A 394 19.08 -21.72 15.57
N TYR A 395 17.90 -22.17 15.19
CA TYR A 395 16.64 -21.70 15.78
C TYR A 395 16.54 -22.20 17.22
N LEU A 396 16.41 -21.26 18.16
CA LEU A 396 16.13 -21.52 19.57
C LEU A 396 14.63 -21.46 19.86
N ARG A 397 13.89 -20.70 19.05
CA ARG A 397 12.45 -20.49 19.16
C ARG A 397 11.90 -20.04 17.82
N ASP A 398 10.80 -20.65 17.38
CA ASP A 398 10.16 -20.31 16.11
C ASP A 398 9.50 -18.93 16.15
N SER A 399 9.41 -18.29 14.99
CA SER A 399 8.63 -17.06 14.80
C SER A 399 7.13 -17.33 14.81
N SER A 400 6.32 -16.35 15.20
CA SER A 400 4.87 -16.41 15.06
C SER A 400 4.26 -15.01 14.95
N VAL A 401 3.11 -14.89 14.27
CA VAL A 401 2.36 -13.64 14.20
C VAL A 401 0.89 -13.88 14.51
N THR A 402 0.30 -12.97 15.29
CA THR A 402 -1.12 -13.01 15.65
C THR A 402 -1.76 -11.65 15.43
N ARG A 403 -3.01 -11.64 14.98
CA ARG A 403 -3.82 -10.42 14.81
C ARG A 403 -5.21 -10.65 15.37
N PHE A 404 -5.61 -9.77 16.29
CA PHE A 404 -6.90 -9.76 16.94
C PHE A 404 -7.65 -8.48 16.58
N ARG A 405 -8.92 -8.63 16.17
CA ARG A 405 -9.89 -7.54 16.16
C ARG A 405 -10.70 -7.66 17.45
N ILE A 406 -10.72 -6.62 18.27
CA ILE A 406 -11.42 -6.57 19.55
C ILE A 406 -12.42 -5.43 19.49
N LEU A 407 -13.69 -5.74 19.69
CA LEU A 407 -14.77 -4.77 19.84
C LEU A 407 -15.17 -4.71 21.31
N ASP A 408 -14.96 -3.56 21.94
CA ASP A 408 -15.52 -3.24 23.25
C ASP A 408 -16.85 -2.52 23.02
N GLU A 409 -17.95 -3.25 23.18
CA GLU A 409 -19.30 -2.72 22.95
C GLU A 409 -19.74 -1.71 24.02
N LEU A 410 -19.21 -1.81 25.24
CA LEU A 410 -19.59 -0.92 26.36
C LEU A 410 -18.93 0.46 26.21
N ASN A 411 -17.68 0.50 25.78
CA ASN A 411 -16.93 1.74 25.59
C ASN A 411 -16.92 2.24 24.13
N GLU A 412 -17.54 1.49 23.21
CA GLU A 412 -17.54 1.69 21.76
C GLU A 412 -16.13 1.77 21.13
N ILE A 413 -15.15 1.09 21.72
CA ILE A 413 -13.75 1.08 21.27
C ILE A 413 -13.49 -0.13 20.38
N ILE A 414 -12.82 0.12 19.25
CA ILE A 414 -12.37 -0.89 18.31
C ILE A 414 -10.86 -0.91 18.33
N THR A 415 -10.30 -2.10 18.60
CA THR A 415 -8.86 -2.33 18.69
C THR A 415 -8.41 -3.36 17.66
N LEU A 416 -7.48 -3.00 16.79
CA LEU A 416 -6.65 -3.98 16.08
C LEU A 416 -5.36 -4.17 16.87
N LYS A 417 -5.13 -5.39 17.38
CA LYS A 417 -3.89 -5.77 18.05
C LYS A 417 -3.14 -6.75 17.17
N ILE A 418 -1.89 -6.44 16.83
CA ILE A 418 -0.95 -7.32 16.16
C ILE A 418 0.17 -7.60 17.15
N TYR A 419 0.48 -8.88 17.39
CA TYR A 419 1.66 -9.29 18.12
C TYR A 419 2.51 -10.15 17.18
N THR A 420 3.74 -9.72 16.96
CA THR A 420 4.73 -10.41 16.14
C THR A 420 5.86 -10.85 17.06
N ASP A 421 6.26 -12.10 16.90
CA ASP A 421 7.39 -12.68 17.57
C ASP A 421 8.32 -13.20 16.47
N ASP A 422 9.45 -12.55 16.24
CA ASP A 422 10.33 -12.86 15.13
C ASP A 422 11.23 -14.08 15.41
N GLY A 423 11.01 -14.75 16.54
CA GLY A 423 11.73 -15.94 16.98
C GLY A 423 12.98 -15.62 17.79
N SER A 424 13.80 -16.65 17.99
CA SER A 424 15.15 -16.47 18.51
C SER A 424 16.11 -17.38 17.76
N ILE A 425 17.25 -16.80 17.33
CA ILE A 425 18.27 -17.49 16.52
C ILE A 425 19.65 -17.30 17.15
N GLU A 426 20.46 -18.35 17.10
CA GLU A 426 21.86 -18.37 17.50
C GLU A 426 22.74 -18.44 16.25
N TYR A 427 23.64 -17.47 16.10
CA TYR A 427 24.64 -17.41 15.04
C TYR A 427 25.84 -18.34 15.34
N PRO A 428 26.67 -18.72 14.33
CA PRO A 428 27.79 -19.64 14.53
C PRO A 428 28.88 -19.18 15.49
N ASP A 429 28.94 -17.89 15.82
CA ASP A 429 29.84 -17.30 16.81
C ASP A 429 29.28 -17.34 18.25
N GLY A 430 28.05 -17.84 18.43
CA GLY A 430 27.32 -17.93 19.70
C GLY A 430 26.52 -16.68 20.07
N LEU A 431 26.45 -15.67 19.18
CA LEU A 431 25.56 -14.53 19.38
C LEU A 431 24.10 -14.95 19.17
N ILE A 432 23.24 -14.60 20.11
CA ILE A 432 21.80 -14.84 20.06
C ILE A 432 21.07 -13.53 19.79
N TRP A 433 20.15 -13.58 18.84
CA TRP A 433 19.16 -12.54 18.54
C TRP A 433 17.76 -13.03 18.92
N ASP A 434 16.94 -12.15 19.49
CA ASP A 434 15.55 -12.38 19.87
C ASP A 434 14.78 -11.06 19.74
N GLU A 435 13.70 -11.04 18.98
CA GLU A 435 12.84 -9.85 18.82
C GLU A 435 11.35 -10.19 18.97
N THR A 436 10.63 -9.30 19.67
CA THR A 436 9.16 -9.33 19.76
C THR A 436 8.61 -7.92 19.62
N SER A 437 7.41 -7.79 19.05
CA SER A 437 6.72 -6.52 18.91
C SER A 437 5.21 -6.61 19.11
N GLU A 438 4.62 -5.55 19.64
CA GLU A 438 3.19 -5.40 19.86
C GLU A 438 2.74 -4.07 19.23
N SER A 439 1.87 -4.13 18.22
CA SER A 439 1.24 -2.96 17.58
C SER A 439 -0.26 -2.94 17.89
N ILE A 440 -0.74 -1.83 18.44
CA ILE A 440 -2.10 -1.63 18.91
C ILE A 440 -2.67 -0.37 18.24
N TYR A 441 -3.68 -0.55 17.40
CA TYR A 441 -4.43 0.53 16.75
C TYR A 441 -5.80 0.61 17.43
N LYS A 442 -6.18 1.78 17.95
CA LYS A 442 -7.42 2.03 18.68
C LYS A 442 -8.18 3.22 18.12
N ILE A 443 -9.50 3.09 18.08
CA ILE A 443 -10.41 4.17 17.72
C ILE A 443 -11.78 3.92 18.37
N LYS A 444 -12.51 4.97 18.73
CA LYS A 444 -13.93 4.89 19.10
C LYS A 444 -14.80 5.06 17.85
N LYS A 445 -15.90 4.32 17.76
CA LYS A 445 -16.78 4.27 16.56
C LYS A 445 -17.18 5.63 15.97
N ASN A 446 -17.45 6.63 16.82
CA ASN A 446 -17.99 7.94 16.43
C ASN A 446 -17.08 9.13 16.77
N ASP A 447 -15.83 8.90 17.15
CA ASP A 447 -14.88 9.96 17.54
C ASP A 447 -13.55 9.76 16.79
N PRO A 448 -13.31 10.49 15.68
CA PRO A 448 -12.09 10.34 14.89
C PRO A 448 -10.85 10.91 15.59
N GLN A 449 -11.02 11.78 16.59
CA GLN A 449 -9.90 12.34 17.34
C GLN A 449 -9.35 11.33 18.37
N SER A 450 -10.15 10.33 18.76
CA SER A 450 -9.71 9.19 19.58
C SER A 450 -8.72 8.23 18.91
N ALA A 451 -8.45 8.41 17.61
CA ALA A 451 -7.50 7.61 16.85
C ALA A 451 -6.13 7.57 17.55
N ARG A 452 -5.61 6.35 17.75
CA ARG A 452 -4.40 6.11 18.55
C ARG A 452 -3.67 4.87 18.07
N ILE A 453 -2.36 4.98 17.97
CA ILE A 453 -1.45 3.89 17.66
C ILE A 453 -0.44 3.77 18.81
N GLU A 454 -0.24 2.57 19.34
CA GLU A 454 0.83 2.24 20.27
C GLU A 454 1.64 1.09 19.69
N ILE A 455 2.97 1.23 19.61
CA ILE A 455 3.89 0.18 19.17
C ILE A 455 4.93 -0.02 20.27
N LYS A 456 5.19 -1.26 20.65
CA LYS A 456 6.33 -1.65 21.48
C LYS A 456 7.19 -2.64 20.71
N ARG A 457 8.51 -2.55 20.83
CA ARG A 457 9.44 -3.59 20.38
C ARG A 457 10.46 -3.89 21.47
N TYR A 458 10.75 -5.17 21.66
CA TYR A 458 11.78 -5.69 22.55
C TYR A 458 12.77 -6.47 21.72
N LEU A 459 14.02 -6.03 21.69
CA LEU A 459 15.08 -6.58 20.85
C LEU A 459 16.29 -6.91 21.74
N LYS A 460 16.80 -8.14 21.65
CA LYS A 460 17.90 -8.62 22.50
C LYS A 460 19.07 -9.13 21.67
N TYR A 461 20.29 -8.83 22.15
CA TYR A 461 21.55 -9.36 21.64
C TYR A 461 22.38 -9.89 22.80
N TYR A 462 22.59 -11.20 22.89
CA TYR A 462 23.32 -11.80 24.01
C TYR A 462 24.07 -13.07 23.63
N PHE A 463 25.10 -13.43 24.41
CA PHE A 463 25.72 -14.75 24.34
C PHE A 463 25.09 -15.66 25.40
N GLN A 464 25.06 -16.98 25.16
CA GLN A 464 24.40 -17.94 26.05
C GLN A 464 24.97 -17.95 27.48
N ASP A 465 26.27 -17.67 27.63
CA ASP A 465 26.98 -17.51 28.90
C ASP A 465 26.87 -16.09 29.52
N GLN A 466 26.27 -15.15 28.78
CA GLN A 466 26.18 -13.71 29.06
C GLN A 466 27.52 -13.05 29.41
N SER A 467 28.66 -13.63 29.03
CA SER A 467 29.99 -13.17 29.45
C SER A 467 30.41 -11.91 28.68
N LEU A 468 30.22 -11.92 27.36
CA LEU A 468 30.65 -10.85 26.46
C LEU A 468 29.62 -9.71 26.38
N ILE A 469 28.39 -9.99 25.95
CA ILE A 469 27.34 -9.00 25.69
C ILE A 469 26.00 -9.58 26.15
N LYS A 470 25.15 -8.72 26.75
CA LYS A 470 23.70 -8.91 26.90
C LYS A 470 23.07 -7.53 26.81
N VAL A 471 22.62 -7.14 25.63
CA VAL A 471 21.99 -5.84 25.37
C VAL A 471 20.50 -6.06 25.12
N ASP A 472 19.67 -5.44 25.94
CA ASP A 472 18.21 -5.46 25.81
C ASP A 472 17.74 -4.05 25.43
N ILE A 473 17.09 -3.93 24.28
CA ILE A 473 16.56 -2.68 23.74
C ILE A 473 15.04 -2.74 23.82
N GLU A 474 14.43 -1.84 24.60
CA GLU A 474 12.99 -1.61 24.62
C GLU A 474 12.69 -0.30 23.93
N THR A 475 11.75 -0.35 22.98
CA THR A 475 11.17 0.84 22.37
C THR A 475 9.67 0.88 22.60
N LYS A 476 9.14 2.08 22.80
CA LYS A 476 7.71 2.33 22.90
C LYS A 476 7.38 3.63 22.17
N SER A 477 6.53 3.54 21.16
CA SER A 477 6.08 4.63 20.32
C SER A 477 4.56 4.77 20.45
N ILE A 478 4.07 5.99 20.61
CA ILE A 478 2.65 6.31 20.70
C ILE A 478 2.37 7.49 19.79
N MET A 479 1.37 7.37 18.91
CA MET A 479 0.81 8.48 18.15
C MET A 479 -0.68 8.62 18.47
N PHE A 480 -1.16 9.85 18.68
CA PHE A 480 -2.58 10.16 18.88
C PHE A 480 -2.91 11.59 18.47
N SER A 481 -4.19 11.86 18.21
CA SER A 481 -4.70 13.22 17.96
C SER A 481 -5.25 13.88 19.21
N GLN A 482 -5.20 15.22 19.26
CA GLN A 482 -5.95 16.04 20.21
C GLN A 482 -6.74 17.10 19.44
N GLU A 483 -7.93 17.46 19.93
CA GLU A 483 -8.88 18.33 19.23
C GLU A 483 -8.57 19.83 19.42
N SER A 484 -8.24 20.25 20.64
CA SER A 484 -8.02 21.66 20.99
C SER A 484 -6.69 21.85 21.75
N PRO A 485 -5.67 22.47 21.13
CA PRO A 485 -5.56 22.76 19.70
C PRO A 485 -5.47 21.47 18.85
N SER A 486 -5.89 21.55 17.59
CA SER A 486 -5.87 20.37 16.71
C SER A 486 -4.45 19.96 16.38
N THR A 487 -4.03 18.81 16.90
CA THR A 487 -2.62 18.39 16.89
C THR A 487 -2.44 16.88 16.75
N PHE A 488 -1.33 16.50 16.13
CA PHE A 488 -0.75 15.16 16.28
C PHE A 488 0.26 15.19 17.43
N ASN A 489 0.17 14.21 18.31
CA ASN A 489 1.05 14.06 19.46
C ASN A 489 1.76 12.71 19.37
N ILE A 490 3.08 12.77 19.49
CA ILE A 490 3.98 11.62 19.41
C ILE A 490 4.78 11.53 20.70
N ILE A 491 4.78 10.33 21.30
CA ILE A 491 5.62 9.99 22.44
C ILE A 491 6.48 8.79 22.06
N HIS A 492 7.80 8.93 22.16
CA HIS A 492 8.73 7.81 22.04
C HIS A 492 9.53 7.63 23.32
N GLN A 493 9.82 6.38 23.64
CA GLN A 493 10.73 5.97 24.70
C GLN A 493 11.69 4.93 24.12
N LEU A 494 12.99 5.10 24.35
CA LEU A 494 14.05 4.17 23.99
C LEU A 494 14.88 3.90 25.25
N ASN A 495 14.80 2.66 25.75
CA ASN A 495 15.59 2.17 26.88
C ASN A 495 16.57 1.13 26.36
N ILE A 496 17.84 1.23 26.76
CA ILE A 496 18.86 0.24 26.43
C ILE A 496 19.55 -0.19 27.72
N ASN A 497 19.42 -1.47 28.04
CA ASN A 497 20.08 -2.10 29.16
C ASN A 497 21.26 -2.94 28.66
N ASN A 498 22.34 -3.01 29.44
CA ASN A 498 23.44 -3.94 29.24
C ASN A 498 23.67 -4.70 30.55
N LYS A 499 23.51 -6.04 30.53
CA LYS A 499 23.55 -6.90 31.73
C LYS A 499 22.65 -6.35 32.85
N ASP A 500 21.39 -6.07 32.51
CA ASP A 500 20.35 -5.57 33.41
C ASP A 500 20.62 -4.18 34.05
N GLN A 501 21.65 -3.46 33.57
CA GLN A 501 21.91 -2.05 33.92
C GLN A 501 21.51 -1.13 32.76
N LEU A 502 20.69 -0.12 33.03
CA LEU A 502 20.36 0.93 32.07
C LEU A 502 21.64 1.68 31.66
N VAL A 503 22.01 1.63 30.39
CA VAL A 503 23.18 2.30 29.83
C VAL A 503 22.83 3.50 28.94
N PHE A 504 21.61 3.52 28.42
CA PHE A 504 21.07 4.64 27.64
C PHE A 504 19.55 4.72 27.80
N GLU A 505 19.03 5.93 27.96
CA GLU A 505 17.60 6.24 27.90
C GLU A 505 17.43 7.51 27.06
N LYS A 506 16.41 7.54 26.20
CA LYS A 506 15.98 8.76 25.52
C LYS A 506 14.46 8.75 25.33
N ASN A 507 13.84 9.86 25.71
CA ASN A 507 12.41 10.08 25.56
C ASN A 507 12.17 11.29 24.64
N TRP A 508 11.14 11.20 23.81
CA TRP A 508 10.65 12.29 22.99
C TRP A 508 9.17 12.49 23.29
N ASN A 509 8.75 13.74 23.46
CA ASN A 509 7.35 14.13 23.54
C ASN A 509 7.17 15.32 22.60
N LEU A 510 6.48 15.10 21.48
CA LEU A 510 6.49 15.97 20.31
C LEU A 510 5.05 16.24 19.87
N THR A 511 4.72 17.52 19.70
CA THR A 511 3.39 17.97 19.27
C THR A 511 3.52 18.74 17.96
N PHE A 512 2.67 18.40 17.00
CA PHE A 512 2.64 19.01 15.67
C PHE A 512 1.23 19.52 15.35
N PRO A 513 1.07 20.70 14.74
CA PRO A 513 -0.24 21.18 14.30
C PRO A 513 -0.81 20.22 13.24
N ARG A 514 -2.08 19.86 13.41
CA ARG A 514 -2.81 19.01 12.46
C ARG A 514 -3.39 19.90 11.36
N SER A 515 -2.97 19.66 10.12
CA SER A 515 -3.23 20.53 8.97
C SER A 515 -3.84 19.73 7.81
N TYR A 516 -5.09 20.04 7.43
CA TYR A 516 -5.81 19.48 6.28
C TYR A 516 -6.07 17.96 6.25
N ILE A 517 -5.41 17.18 7.12
CA ILE A 517 -5.54 15.72 7.34
C ILE A 517 -6.25 15.47 8.65
#